data_AF-A0A4Y2UMJ6-F1
#
_entry.id   AF-A0A4Y2UMJ6-F1
#
_cell.length_a   1.000
_cell.length_b   1.000
_cell.length_c   1.000
_cell.angle_alpha   90.00
_cell.angle_beta   90.00
_cell.angle_gamma   90.00
#
_symmetry.space_group_name_H-M   'P 1'
#
loop_
_entity.id
_entity.type
_entity.pdbx_description
1 polymer ?
#
loop_
_entity_poly.entity_id
_entity_poly.type
_entity_poly.pdbx_seq_one_letter_code
_entity_poly.pdbx_strand_id
1 'polypeptide(L)'
;MPIGWDTEITGNLRKEFLQWFQDLKILEEIHISRWINVTTENLKHCTIHTFCDASKEDYAAVVFLRLEEGSVKLSLLAAKSRIAPLRCGTIPRMELLAALVGARLTNSVIEALNWKEVKFYYWSDSTTVLAWISREENWSVFVRNRVQEIRKLTSPLAWNHVVGELNPADLPSRGCTATQLMSLRWWEGPK
;
A
#
# COMPACT_ATOMS: atom_id res chain seq x y z
N MET A 1 12.07 -23.14 20.00
CA MET A 1 11.80 -24.06 18.87
C MET A 1 10.66 -23.50 18.06
N PRO A 2 10.68 -23.57 16.72
CA PRO A 2 9.51 -23.28 15.92
C PRO A 2 8.34 -24.15 16.38
N ILE A 3 7.14 -23.59 16.45
CA ILE A 3 5.92 -24.35 16.76
C ILE A 3 5.66 -25.26 15.55
N GLY A 4 5.42 -26.55 15.80
CA GLY A 4 5.10 -27.51 14.74
C GLY A 4 3.69 -27.28 14.20
N TRP A 5 3.42 -27.67 12.96
CA TRP A 5 2.12 -27.44 12.30
C TRP A 5 0.93 -28.01 13.10
N ASP A 6 1.10 -29.17 13.73
CA ASP A 6 0.05 -29.85 14.50
C ASP A 6 0.11 -29.55 16.02
N THR A 7 0.98 -28.62 16.43
CA THR A 7 1.13 -28.29 17.85
C THR A 7 -0.02 -27.39 18.30
N GLU A 8 -0.74 -27.79 19.34
CA GLU A 8 -1.81 -26.95 19.89
C GLU A 8 -1.26 -25.60 20.35
N ILE A 9 -1.90 -24.53 19.88
CA ILE A 9 -1.59 -23.16 20.29
C ILE A 9 -2.12 -22.95 21.71
N THR A 10 -1.24 -22.54 22.64
CA THR A 10 -1.57 -22.35 24.05
C THR A 10 -1.18 -20.95 24.55
N GLY A 11 -1.60 -20.61 25.77
CA GLY A 11 -1.23 -19.34 26.42
C GLY A 11 -1.70 -18.09 25.66
N ASN A 12 -0.83 -17.09 25.59
CA ASN A 12 -1.13 -15.79 24.98
C ASN A 12 -1.43 -15.91 23.48
N LEU A 13 -0.71 -16.76 22.75
CA LEU A 13 -0.91 -16.90 21.30
C LEU A 13 -2.32 -17.43 20.98
N ARG A 14 -2.85 -18.33 21.83
CA ARG A 14 -4.24 -18.81 21.70
C ARG A 14 -5.24 -17.68 21.92
N LYS A 15 -4.98 -16.84 22.93
CA LYS A 15 -5.82 -15.69 23.26
C LYS A 15 -5.85 -14.67 22.12
N GLU A 16 -4.69 -14.33 21.57
CA GLU A 16 -4.54 -13.42 20.42
C GLU A 16 -5.26 -13.98 19.18
N PHE A 17 -5.07 -15.26 18.87
CA PHE A 17 -5.75 -15.90 17.75
C PHE A 17 -7.27 -15.90 17.90
N LEU A 18 -7.79 -16.23 19.09
CA LEU A 18 -9.23 -16.22 19.36
C LEU A 18 -9.80 -14.79 19.30
N GLN A 19 -9.06 -13.79 19.77
CA GLN A 19 -9.47 -12.39 19.65
C GLN A 19 -9.54 -11.99 18.17
N TRP A 20 -8.50 -12.27 17.39
CA TRP A 20 -8.51 -12.03 15.94
C TRP A 20 -9.69 -12.73 15.24
N PHE A 21 -10.00 -13.97 15.63
CA PHE A 21 -11.14 -14.71 15.09
C PHE A 21 -12.48 -14.07 15.45
N GLN A 22 -12.63 -13.53 16.67
CA GLN A 22 -13.84 -12.80 17.07
C GLN A 22 -13.99 -11.48 16.31
N ASP A 23 -12.88 -10.78 16.07
CA ASP A 23 -12.83 -9.54 15.30
C ASP A 23 -13.34 -9.72 13.85
N LEU A 24 -13.31 -10.95 13.30
CA LEU A 24 -13.88 -11.23 11.97
C LEU A 24 -15.36 -10.85 11.87
N LYS A 25 -16.12 -10.93 12.96
CA LYS A 25 -17.54 -10.52 12.98
C LYS A 25 -17.70 -9.02 12.73
N ILE A 26 -16.73 -8.21 13.17
CA ILE A 26 -16.73 -6.76 12.94
C ILE A 26 -16.50 -6.45 11.46
N LEU A 27 -15.75 -7.31 10.75
CA LEU A 27 -15.53 -7.14 9.31
C LEU A 27 -16.82 -7.33 8.50
N GLU A 28 -17.82 -8.05 9.01
CA GLU A 28 -19.13 -8.20 8.36
C GLU A 28 -19.88 -6.86 8.28
N GLU A 29 -19.63 -5.95 9.24
CA GLU A 29 -20.23 -4.61 9.31
C GLU A 29 -19.53 -3.60 8.38
N ILE A 30 -18.37 -3.96 7.81
CA ILE A 30 -17.63 -3.10 6.89
C ILE A 30 -18.20 -3.24 5.48
N HIS A 31 -18.89 -2.19 5.03
CA HIS A 31 -19.42 -2.09 3.67
C HIS A 31 -18.65 -1.05 2.87
N ILE A 32 -17.93 -1.51 1.85
CA ILE A 32 -17.19 -0.65 0.92
C ILE A 32 -17.99 -0.55 -0.38
N SER A 33 -18.39 0.67 -0.75
CA SER A 33 -19.09 0.91 -2.02
C SER A 33 -18.21 0.48 -3.20
N ARG A 34 -18.71 -0.46 -4.01
CA ARG A 34 -18.05 -0.85 -5.26
C ARG A 34 -18.04 0.28 -6.29
N TRP A 35 -19.06 1.14 -6.29
CA TRP A 35 -19.11 2.28 -7.20
C TRP A 35 -18.33 3.46 -6.63
N ILE A 36 -17.36 3.93 -7.41
CA ILE A 36 -16.41 4.99 -7.07
C ILE A 36 -16.79 6.37 -7.63
N ASN A 37 -18.02 6.52 -8.16
CA ASN A 37 -18.56 7.78 -8.67
C ASN A 37 -17.78 8.40 -9.85
N VAL A 38 -17.15 7.57 -10.68
CA VAL A 38 -16.45 8.01 -11.89
C VAL A 38 -17.31 7.77 -13.12
N THR A 39 -17.40 8.78 -13.97
CA THR A 39 -18.01 8.76 -15.31
C THR A 39 -17.00 9.26 -16.33
N THR A 40 -17.31 9.15 -17.62
CA THR A 40 -16.45 9.68 -18.69
C THR A 40 -16.29 11.20 -18.60
N GLU A 41 -17.30 11.91 -18.10
CA GLU A 41 -17.32 13.38 -18.02
C GLU A 41 -16.40 13.91 -16.93
N ASN A 42 -16.34 13.22 -15.79
CA ASN A 42 -15.54 13.65 -14.64
C ASN A 42 -14.17 12.96 -14.53
N LEU A 43 -13.84 12.04 -15.45
CA LEU A 43 -12.54 11.36 -15.48
C LEU A 43 -11.35 12.34 -15.52
N LYS A 44 -11.51 13.48 -16.19
CA LYS A 44 -10.51 14.57 -16.25
C LYS A 44 -10.19 15.20 -14.90
N HIS A 45 -11.06 15.01 -13.91
CA HIS A 45 -10.93 15.49 -12.53
C HIS A 45 -10.36 14.41 -11.59
N CYS A 46 -10.05 13.23 -12.12
CA CYS A 46 -9.49 12.13 -11.35
C CYS A 46 -7.96 12.20 -11.30
N THR A 47 -7.41 11.85 -10.14
CA THR A 47 -5.99 11.52 -9.97
C THR A 47 -5.84 10.25 -9.14
N ILE A 48 -4.82 9.45 -9.45
CA ILE A 48 -4.51 8.21 -8.72
C ILE A 48 -3.33 8.46 -7.78
N HIS A 49 -3.46 8.07 -6.52
CA HIS A 49 -2.42 8.25 -5.51
C HIS A 49 -2.04 6.90 -4.91
N THR A 50 -0.77 6.54 -5.03
CA THR A 50 -0.23 5.26 -4.55
C THR A 50 0.71 5.51 -3.39
N PHE A 51 0.39 4.96 -2.24
CA PHE A 51 1.19 5.07 -1.03
C PHE A 51 1.89 3.75 -0.76
N CYS A 52 3.16 3.81 -0.37
CA CYS A 52 3.98 2.64 -0.09
C CYS A 52 4.56 2.77 1.32
N ASP A 53 4.61 1.67 2.05
CA ASP A 53 5.26 1.61 3.35
C ASP A 53 5.86 0.23 3.61
N ALA A 54 6.87 0.17 4.47
CA ALA A 54 7.45 -1.08 4.91
C ALA A 54 7.89 -1.03 6.37
N SER A 55 7.61 -2.12 7.08
CA SER A 55 8.16 -2.42 8.38
C SER A 55 9.26 -3.50 8.26
N LYS A 56 9.74 -3.99 9.40
CA LYS A 56 10.65 -5.14 9.43
C LYS A 56 9.97 -6.45 9.04
N GLU A 57 8.66 -6.53 9.25
CA GLU A 57 7.89 -7.77 9.19
C GLU A 57 7.03 -7.83 7.92
N ASP A 58 6.58 -6.68 7.41
CA ASP A 58 5.71 -6.60 6.24
C ASP A 58 6.01 -5.37 5.40
N TYR A 59 5.52 -5.36 4.17
CA TYR A 59 5.53 -4.19 3.31
C TYR A 59 4.25 -4.14 2.48
N ALA A 60 3.77 -2.94 2.21
CA ALA A 60 2.47 -2.75 1.59
C ALA A 60 2.46 -1.57 0.60
N ALA A 61 1.50 -1.62 -0.31
CA ALA A 61 1.12 -0.50 -1.15
C ALA A 61 -0.40 -0.36 -1.25
N VAL A 62 -0.86 0.88 -1.36
CA VAL A 62 -2.28 1.25 -1.34
C VAL A 62 -2.53 2.26 -2.44
N VAL A 63 -3.59 2.06 -3.22
CA VAL A 63 -3.96 2.90 -4.36
C VAL A 63 -5.31 3.53 -4.06
N PHE A 64 -5.34 4.86 -3.99
CA PHE A 64 -6.55 5.67 -3.87
C PHE A 64 -6.84 6.40 -5.17
N LEU A 65 -8.13 6.50 -5.50
CA LEU A 65 -8.65 7.49 -6.41
C LEU A 65 -8.94 8.77 -5.64
N ARG A 66 -8.55 9.91 -6.20
CA ARG A 66 -9.00 11.24 -5.81
C ARG A 66 -9.83 11.83 -6.95
N LEU A 67 -11.09 12.12 -6.69
CA LEU A 67 -11.99 12.83 -7.60
C LEU A 67 -12.24 14.23 -7.04
N GLU A 68 -11.97 15.26 -7.83
CA GLU A 68 -12.16 16.66 -7.44
C GLU A 68 -13.20 17.36 -8.32
N GLU A 69 -14.46 17.31 -7.89
CA GLU A 69 -15.59 17.90 -8.61
C GLU A 69 -16.42 18.73 -7.61
N GLY A 70 -15.98 19.98 -7.39
CA GLY A 70 -16.50 20.87 -6.35
C GLY A 70 -16.06 20.48 -4.92
N SER A 71 -16.18 19.20 -4.58
CA SER A 71 -15.64 18.60 -3.36
C SER A 71 -14.64 17.48 -3.70
N VAL A 72 -13.71 17.22 -2.77
CA VAL A 72 -12.76 16.12 -2.91
C VAL A 72 -13.37 14.85 -2.34
N LYS A 73 -13.44 13.81 -3.17
CA LYS A 73 -13.81 12.46 -2.76
C LYS A 73 -12.65 11.50 -2.97
N LEU A 74 -12.32 10.74 -1.94
CA LEU A 74 -11.32 9.69 -2.00
C LEU A 74 -12.01 8.32 -2.02
N SER A 75 -11.41 7.36 -2.72
CA SER A 75 -11.92 5.98 -2.76
C SER A 75 -10.77 5.00 -2.91
N LEU A 76 -10.74 3.98 -2.07
CA LEU A 76 -9.78 2.89 -2.21
C LEU A 76 -10.03 2.12 -3.51
N LEU A 77 -9.02 2.03 -4.37
CA LEU A 77 -9.06 1.21 -5.59
C LEU A 77 -8.48 -0.18 -5.35
N ALA A 78 -7.33 -0.23 -4.67
CA ALA A 78 -6.64 -1.48 -4.40
C ALA A 78 -5.66 -1.33 -3.21
N ALA A 79 -5.42 -2.42 -2.50
CA ALA A 79 -4.38 -2.52 -1.49
C ALA A 79 -3.68 -3.87 -1.60
N LYS A 80 -2.38 -3.91 -1.29
CA LYS A 80 -1.59 -5.14 -1.29
C LYS A 80 -0.52 -5.10 -0.23
N SER A 81 -0.60 -6.01 0.74
CA SER A 81 0.43 -6.28 1.74
C SER A 81 1.18 -7.58 1.42
N ARG A 82 2.42 -7.70 1.92
CA ARG A 82 3.26 -8.89 1.81
C ARG A 82 4.13 -9.05 3.05
N ILE A 83 4.25 -10.28 3.52
CA ILE A 83 5.18 -10.65 4.59
C ILE A 83 6.62 -10.56 4.10
N ALA A 84 7.49 -9.97 4.92
CA ALA A 84 8.91 -9.85 4.67
C ALA A 84 9.57 -11.26 4.64
N PRO A 85 10.52 -11.51 3.71
CA PRO A 85 11.21 -12.79 3.67
C PRO A 85 12.00 -13.07 4.96
N LEU A 86 11.90 -14.30 5.48
CA LEU A 86 12.58 -14.75 6.72
C LEU A 86 14.08 -14.46 6.77
N ARG A 87 14.76 -14.49 5.61
CA ARG A 87 16.15 -14.02 5.48
C ARG A 87 16.11 -12.54 5.15
N CYS A 88 15.98 -11.71 6.18
CA CYS A 88 15.74 -10.28 6.08
C CYS A 88 16.70 -9.57 5.10
N GLY A 89 16.12 -8.72 4.25
CA GLY A 89 16.82 -7.55 3.74
C GLY A 89 16.84 -6.44 4.81
N THR A 90 17.61 -5.38 4.59
CA THR A 90 17.55 -4.17 5.43
C THR A 90 16.20 -3.47 5.27
N ILE A 91 15.80 -2.62 6.22
CA ILE A 91 14.57 -1.81 6.12
C ILE A 91 14.48 -1.07 4.77
N PRO A 92 15.54 -0.38 4.29
CA PRO A 92 15.53 0.23 2.95
C PRO A 92 15.22 -0.72 1.80
N ARG A 93 15.62 -1.99 1.88
CA ARG A 93 15.27 -2.97 0.86
C ARG A 93 13.79 -3.36 0.93
N MET A 94 13.18 -3.37 2.10
CA MET A 94 11.74 -3.62 2.25
C MET A 94 10.93 -2.43 1.74
N GLU A 95 11.35 -1.21 2.07
CA GLU A 95 10.75 0.03 1.53
C GLU A 95 10.83 0.05 -0.01
N LEU A 96 11.97 -0.35 -0.59
CA LEU A 96 12.09 -0.47 -2.05
C LEU A 96 11.18 -1.55 -2.65
N LEU A 97 10.95 -2.65 -1.93
CA LEU A 97 9.98 -3.67 -2.34
C LEU A 97 8.54 -3.15 -2.25
N ALA A 98 8.20 -2.35 -1.23
CA ALA A 98 6.92 -1.65 -1.13
C ALA A 98 6.69 -0.78 -2.35
N ALA A 99 7.67 0.05 -2.70
CA ALA A 99 7.64 0.90 -3.90
C ALA A 99 7.44 0.10 -5.19
N LEU A 100 8.13 -1.04 -5.33
CA LEU A 100 7.95 -1.92 -6.50
C LEU A 100 6.55 -2.55 -6.55
N VAL A 101 6.00 -2.96 -5.40
CA VAL A 101 4.62 -3.46 -5.32
C VAL A 101 3.64 -2.35 -5.69
N GLY A 102 3.85 -1.13 -5.21
CA GLY A 102 3.05 0.04 -5.57
C GLY A 102 3.05 0.28 -7.07
N ALA A 103 4.22 0.39 -7.70
CA ALA A 103 4.34 0.58 -9.15
C ALA A 103 3.57 -0.47 -9.97
N ARG A 104 3.73 -1.76 -9.61
CA ARG A 104 3.02 -2.86 -10.29
C ARG A 104 1.50 -2.83 -10.05
N LEU A 105 1.09 -2.52 -8.82
CA LEU A 105 -0.32 -2.46 -8.44
C LEU A 105 -1.03 -1.35 -9.19
N THR A 106 -0.43 -0.17 -9.26
CA THR A 106 -0.98 0.99 -9.98
C THR A 106 -1.07 0.71 -11.48
N ASN A 107 -0.05 0.09 -12.08
CA ASN A 107 -0.13 -0.34 -13.48
C ASN A 107 -1.29 -1.31 -13.73
N SER A 108 -1.49 -2.28 -12.84
CA SER A 108 -2.60 -3.25 -12.94
C SER A 108 -3.97 -2.54 -12.85
N VAL A 109 -4.10 -1.54 -11.97
CA VAL A 109 -5.32 -0.72 -11.83
C VAL A 109 -5.58 0.10 -13.11
N ILE A 110 -4.56 0.76 -13.65
CA ILE A 110 -4.66 1.57 -14.87
C ILE A 110 -5.09 0.70 -16.06
N GLU A 111 -4.49 -0.48 -16.20
CA GLU A 111 -4.84 -1.44 -17.26
C GLU A 111 -6.28 -1.94 -17.11
N ALA A 112 -6.68 -2.36 -15.91
CA ALA A 112 -8.02 -2.89 -15.64
C ALA A 112 -9.13 -1.85 -15.86
N LEU A 113 -8.87 -0.58 -15.56
CA LEU A 113 -9.83 0.52 -15.72
C LEU A 113 -9.72 1.24 -17.07
N ASN A 114 -8.68 0.94 -17.86
CA ASN A 114 -8.32 1.63 -19.09
C ASN A 114 -8.15 3.15 -18.91
N TRP A 115 -7.52 3.58 -17.82
CA TRP A 115 -7.36 4.98 -17.42
C TRP A 115 -5.98 5.55 -17.77
N LYS A 116 -5.54 5.35 -19.02
CA LYS A 116 -4.18 5.68 -19.47
C LYS A 116 -3.83 7.17 -19.39
N GLU A 117 -4.85 8.04 -19.41
CA GLU A 117 -4.68 9.50 -19.39
C GLU A 117 -4.83 10.11 -17.99
N VAL A 118 -5.23 9.31 -16.99
CA VAL A 118 -5.39 9.79 -15.61
C VAL A 118 -4.02 9.99 -14.98
N LYS A 119 -3.81 11.16 -14.36
CA LYS A 119 -2.56 11.46 -13.66
C LYS A 119 -2.39 10.56 -12.45
N PHE A 120 -1.17 10.11 -12.22
CA PHE A 120 -0.83 9.26 -11.08
C PHE A 120 0.36 9.81 -10.30
N TYR A 121 0.34 9.59 -9.00
CA TYR A 121 1.34 10.03 -8.04
C TYR A 121 1.71 8.88 -7.11
N TYR A 122 2.98 8.80 -6.73
CA TYR A 122 3.50 7.82 -5.79
C TYR A 122 4.06 8.54 -4.56
N TRP A 123 3.88 7.93 -3.40
CA TRP A 123 4.21 8.49 -2.09
C TRP A 123 4.95 7.47 -1.24
N SER A 124 6.06 7.89 -0.66
CA SER A 124 6.87 7.12 0.29
C SER A 124 7.44 8.06 1.34
N ASP A 125 7.57 7.60 2.57
CA ASP A 125 8.28 8.30 3.66
C ASP A 125 9.79 8.03 3.66
N SER A 126 10.23 6.93 3.01
CA SER A 126 11.64 6.63 2.81
C SER A 126 12.32 7.56 1.80
N THR A 127 13.05 8.56 2.33
CA THR A 127 13.95 9.40 1.54
C THR A 127 15.06 8.59 0.83
N THR A 128 15.44 7.42 1.38
CA THR A 128 16.42 6.52 0.76
C THR A 128 15.87 5.93 -0.53
N VAL A 129 14.64 5.43 -0.52
CA VAL A 129 13.98 4.89 -1.71
C VAL A 129 13.77 5.99 -2.76
N LEU A 130 13.34 7.17 -2.35
CA LEU A 130 13.18 8.32 -3.26
C LEU A 130 14.50 8.73 -3.90
N ALA A 131 15.61 8.70 -3.15
CA ALA A 131 16.95 8.95 -3.70
C ALA A 131 17.35 7.89 -4.72
N TRP A 132 17.11 6.59 -4.43
CA TRP A 132 17.40 5.51 -5.38
C TRP A 132 16.57 5.60 -6.66
N ILE A 133 15.29 5.97 -6.55
CA ILE A 133 14.39 6.12 -7.71
C ILE A 133 14.76 7.35 -8.55
N SER A 134 15.23 8.44 -7.95
CA SER A 134 15.56 9.67 -8.65
C SER A 134 16.98 9.70 -9.26
N ARG A 135 17.95 9.01 -8.65
CA ARG A 135 19.37 9.09 -9.05
C ARG A 135 19.88 7.85 -9.78
N GLU A 136 20.78 8.04 -10.72
CA GLU A 136 21.46 6.95 -11.41
C GLU A 136 22.90 6.84 -10.88
N GLU A 137 23.13 5.86 -10.01
CA GLU A 137 24.45 5.58 -9.44
C GLU A 137 24.74 4.07 -9.47
N ASN A 138 25.95 3.68 -9.07
CA ASN A 138 26.38 2.29 -9.00
C ASN A 138 25.79 1.58 -7.77
N TRP A 139 24.50 1.29 -7.82
CA TRP A 139 23.80 0.54 -6.79
C TRP A 139 24.09 -0.96 -6.83
N SER A 140 23.91 -1.64 -5.69
CA SER A 140 23.91 -3.10 -5.64
C SER A 140 22.89 -3.68 -6.63
N VAL A 141 23.17 -4.88 -7.16
CA VAL A 141 22.32 -5.56 -8.15
C VAL A 141 20.86 -5.65 -7.70
N PHE A 142 20.62 -5.91 -6.40
CA PHE A 142 19.28 -5.95 -5.83
C PHE A 142 18.51 -4.64 -6.03
N VAL A 143 19.14 -3.51 -5.67
CA VAL A 143 18.55 -2.17 -5.74
C VAL A 143 18.39 -1.76 -7.20
N ARG A 144 19.46 -1.88 -7.99
CA ARG A 144 19.47 -1.50 -9.41
C ARG A 144 18.35 -2.17 -10.20
N ASN A 145 18.19 -3.49 -10.08
CA ASN A 145 17.18 -4.23 -10.86
C ASN A 145 15.75 -3.78 -10.51
N ARG A 146 15.47 -3.47 -9.24
CA ARG A 146 14.14 -3.05 -8.77
C ARG A 146 13.86 -1.60 -9.14
N VAL A 147 14.85 -0.73 -9.01
CA VAL A 147 14.75 0.67 -9.49
C VAL A 147 14.52 0.69 -11.00
N GLN A 148 15.25 -0.11 -11.78
CA GLN A 148 15.02 -0.20 -13.23
C GLN A 148 13.60 -0.63 -13.57
N GLU A 149 13.04 -1.59 -12.82
CA GLU A 149 11.65 -2.00 -13.04
C GLU A 149 10.65 -0.89 -12.65
N ILE A 150 10.84 -0.24 -11.50
CA ILE A 150 10.02 0.90 -11.09
C ILE A 150 10.05 1.99 -12.16
N ARG A 151 11.22 2.29 -12.73
CA ARG A 151 11.38 3.29 -13.79
C ARG A 151 10.81 2.89 -15.14
N LYS A 152 10.64 1.59 -15.40
CA LYS A 152 9.92 1.09 -16.60
C LYS A 152 8.41 1.29 -16.46
N LEU A 153 7.90 1.20 -15.23
CA LEU A 153 6.46 1.30 -14.93
C LEU A 153 6.03 2.74 -14.60
N THR A 154 6.95 3.58 -14.12
CA THR A 154 6.64 4.89 -13.55
C THR A 154 7.70 5.92 -13.91
N SER A 155 7.31 7.20 -13.98
CA SER A 155 8.28 8.30 -14.06
C SER A 155 8.87 8.58 -12.67
N PRO A 156 10.21 8.74 -12.53
CA PRO A 156 10.83 9.19 -11.29
C PRO A 156 10.24 10.49 -10.73
N LEU A 157 9.75 11.38 -11.60
CA LEU A 157 9.16 12.67 -11.22
C LEU A 157 7.77 12.53 -10.57
N ALA A 158 7.13 11.37 -10.68
CA ALA A 158 5.84 11.10 -10.04
C ALA A 158 5.98 10.66 -8.57
N TRP A 159 7.21 10.46 -8.08
CA TRP A 159 7.50 10.00 -6.72
C TRP A 159 7.71 11.18 -5.77
N ASN A 160 6.95 11.20 -4.69
CA ASN A 160 6.91 12.28 -3.71
C ASN A 160 7.16 11.75 -2.30
N HIS A 161 7.65 12.64 -1.44
CA HIS A 161 7.77 12.35 -0.02
C HIS A 161 6.43 12.60 0.69
N VAL A 162 6.07 11.69 1.60
CA VAL A 162 4.98 11.88 2.57
C VAL A 162 5.53 11.65 3.98
N VAL A 163 5.03 12.38 4.97
CA VAL A 163 5.40 12.13 6.37
C VAL A 163 4.77 10.81 6.81
N GLY A 164 5.51 9.95 7.53
CA GLY A 164 5.05 8.61 7.91
C GLY A 164 3.68 8.59 8.63
N GLU A 165 3.41 9.55 9.51
CA GLU A 165 2.12 9.68 10.21
C GLU A 165 0.92 9.93 9.28
N LEU A 166 1.19 10.48 8.09
CA LEU A 166 0.18 10.75 7.06
C LEU A 166 0.17 9.66 5.97
N ASN A 167 0.95 8.58 6.14
CA ASN A 167 1.07 7.52 5.16
C ASN A 167 0.00 6.44 5.42
N PRO A 168 -1.06 6.35 4.60
CA PRO A 168 -2.11 5.35 4.79
C PRO A 168 -1.62 3.91 4.55
N ALA A 169 -0.43 3.71 3.97
CA ALA A 169 0.17 2.38 3.79
C ALA A 169 0.76 1.80 5.09
N ASP A 170 0.88 2.59 6.15
CA ASP A 170 1.34 2.14 7.48
C ASP A 170 0.40 1.08 8.09
N LEU A 171 -0.91 1.28 7.95
CA LEU A 171 -1.91 0.36 8.48
C LEU A 171 -1.79 -1.07 7.89
N PRO A 172 -1.68 -1.27 6.56
CA PRO A 172 -1.44 -2.59 5.99
C PRO A 172 0.02 -3.11 6.07
N SER A 173 1.01 -2.29 6.43
CA SER A 173 2.41 -2.71 6.62
C SER A 173 2.76 -3.07 8.08
N ARG A 174 1.90 -2.70 9.03
CA ARG A 174 2.04 -2.99 10.47
C ARG A 174 0.90 -3.80 11.07
N GLY A 175 -0.22 -3.89 10.33
CA GLY A 175 -1.45 -4.53 10.79
C GLY A 175 -2.31 -3.60 11.66
N CYS A 176 -3.58 -3.95 11.74
CA CYS A 176 -4.54 -3.31 12.64
C CYS A 176 -5.64 -4.30 13.04
N THR A 177 -6.39 -3.96 14.08
CA THR A 177 -7.60 -4.69 14.48
C THR A 177 -8.78 -4.30 13.58
N ALA A 178 -9.80 -5.16 13.48
CA ALA A 178 -11.01 -4.85 12.72
C ALA A 178 -11.72 -3.60 13.25
N THR A 179 -11.71 -3.40 14.57
CA THR A 179 -12.26 -2.20 15.23
C THR A 179 -11.54 -0.91 14.81
N GLN A 180 -10.22 -0.95 14.73
CA GLN A 180 -9.43 0.20 14.25
C GLN A 180 -9.72 0.48 12.78
N LEU A 181 -9.78 -0.56 11.94
CA LEU A 181 -10.09 -0.41 10.52
C LEU A 181 -11.48 0.23 10.32
N MET A 182 -12.47 -0.22 11.10
CA MET A 182 -13.84 0.31 11.06
C MET A 182 -13.91 1.76 11.53
N SER A 183 -13.25 2.10 12.64
CA SER A 183 -13.30 3.45 13.22
C SER A 183 -12.60 4.50 12.34
N LEU A 184 -11.49 4.12 11.70
CA LEU A 184 -10.74 4.98 10.81
C LEU A 184 -11.43 5.17 9.46
N ARG A 185 -12.33 4.25 9.07
CA ARG A 185 -12.92 4.18 7.72
C ARG A 185 -11.85 4.31 6.64
N TRP A 186 -10.76 3.58 6.82
CA TRP A 186 -9.52 3.75 6.05
C TRP A 186 -9.71 3.69 4.52
N TRP A 187 -10.73 2.97 4.04
CA TRP A 187 -11.09 2.90 2.62
C TRP A 187 -11.65 4.22 2.04
N GLU A 188 -12.06 5.17 2.89
CA GLU A 188 -12.44 6.54 2.53
C GLU A 188 -11.22 7.47 2.35
N GLY A 189 -9.99 6.94 2.49
CA GLY A 189 -8.74 7.68 2.29
C GLY A 189 -8.27 8.45 3.54
N PRO A 190 -7.02 8.95 3.51
CA PRO A 190 -6.51 9.82 4.56
C PRO A 190 -7.29 11.15 4.60
N LYS A 191 -7.54 11.66 5.81
CA LYS A 191 -8.23 12.95 6.04
C LYS A 191 -7.27 14.14 5.98
#